data_AF-H2ZEL1-F1
#
_entry.id   AF-H2ZEL1-F1
#
_cell.length_a   1.000
_cell.length_b   1.000
_cell.length_c   1.000
_cell.angle_alpha   90.00
_cell.angle_beta   90.00
_cell.angle_gamma   90.00
#
_symmetry.space_group_name_H-M   'P 1'
#
loop_
_entity.id
_entity.type
_entity.pdbx_description
1 polymer ?
#
loop_
_entity_poly.entity_id
_entity_poly.type
_entity_poly.pdbx_seq_one_letter_code
_entity_poly.pdbx_strand_id
1 'polypeptide(L)'
;MVRQAEIYLVGSSINGFGRLTSDADLCLVIDPKSNTVKRKIVLDLLRKLKSLLHNAHFVRNLQLIFATVPILKFTDSISGMECDFNVNNLTGIRNTFLLLAYARCDPRVRPMVLCIKEWAHSNDINSAQYGTLSSYALVLMILHYLQNVKPCVIPSLQAIHEDEFTSFTKVQTMFEKISNLPVIRSENRSPVSELMKGFFKYFSQFDFVNKVISIRLGMSYHVARTADPRLWMKKCLKIEEPFDLSNVARAVQTGKKFDKIKSCIRNANIALRNENLRTIIPQL
;
A
#
# COMPACT_ATOMS: atom_id res chain seq x y z
N MET A 1 23.83 0.83 22.99
CA MET A 1 24.10 2.18 22.44
C MET A 1 23.81 2.11 20.94
N VAL A 2 22.78 2.80 20.44
CA VAL A 2 22.48 2.85 18.99
C VAL A 2 23.55 3.75 18.36
N ARG A 3 24.48 3.19 17.58
CA ARG A 3 25.64 3.94 17.06
C ARG A 3 25.35 4.69 15.75
N GLN A 4 24.22 4.40 15.08
CA GLN A 4 23.78 5.10 13.87
C GLN A 4 22.26 4.95 13.77
N ALA A 5 21.55 6.06 13.55
CA ALA A 5 20.10 6.07 13.37
C ALA A 5 19.74 6.99 12.20
N GLU A 6 18.87 6.51 11.32
CA GLU A 6 18.47 7.20 10.09
C GLU A 6 16.94 7.32 10.08
N ILE A 7 16.41 8.47 9.65
CA ILE A 7 14.97 8.67 9.48
C ILE A 7 14.66 8.65 7.99
N TYR A 8 13.70 7.81 7.62
CA TYR A 8 13.18 7.70 6.26
C TYR A 8 11.75 8.23 6.24
N LEU A 9 11.46 9.11 5.29
CA LEU A 9 10.09 9.40 4.88
C LEU A 9 9.59 8.20 4.05
N VAL A 10 8.38 7.73 4.33
CA VAL A 10 7.80 6.53 3.71
C VAL A 10 6.35 6.76 3.30
N GLY A 11 5.71 5.72 2.79
CA GLY A 11 4.28 5.73 2.49
C GLY A 11 3.94 6.68 1.35
N SER A 12 2.76 7.31 1.46
CA SER A 12 2.18 8.09 0.37
C SER A 12 2.96 9.36 0.02
N SER A 13 3.77 9.85 0.97
CA SER A 13 4.66 10.99 0.78
C SER A 13 5.74 10.76 -0.28
N ILE A 14 6.22 9.51 -0.45
CA ILE A 14 7.31 9.20 -1.39
C ILE A 14 6.90 8.20 -2.48
N ASN A 15 5.91 7.33 -2.24
CA ASN A 15 5.58 6.26 -3.20
C ASN A 15 4.93 6.73 -4.53
N GLY A 16 4.72 8.04 -4.71
CA GLY A 16 4.13 8.63 -5.92
C GLY A 16 2.61 8.68 -5.96
N PHE A 17 1.93 8.21 -4.90
CA PHE A 17 0.46 8.10 -4.77
C PHE A 17 -0.14 8.96 -3.64
N GLY A 18 0.60 9.97 -3.18
CA GLY A 18 0.18 10.96 -2.20
C GLY A 18 -0.83 11.97 -2.74
N ARG A 19 -1.54 12.62 -1.82
CA ARG A 19 -2.46 13.75 -2.03
C ARG A 19 -2.00 14.93 -1.18
N LEU A 20 -2.56 16.12 -1.42
CA LEU A 20 -2.27 17.30 -0.60
C LEU A 20 -2.67 17.11 0.87
N THR A 21 -3.65 16.24 1.14
CA THR A 21 -4.15 15.92 2.48
C THR A 21 -3.56 14.62 3.03
N SER A 22 -2.46 14.11 2.44
CA SER A 22 -1.84 12.86 2.91
C SER A 22 -0.97 13.09 4.13
N ASP A 23 -1.06 12.16 5.08
CA ASP A 23 -0.19 12.10 6.25
C ASP A 23 1.27 11.83 5.85
N ALA A 24 2.19 12.26 6.70
CA ALA A 24 3.61 11.98 6.60
C ALA A 24 3.98 10.74 7.42
N ASP A 25 4.32 9.65 6.76
CA ASP A 25 4.81 8.44 7.43
C ASP A 25 6.33 8.52 7.60
N LEU A 26 6.84 8.37 8.83
CA LEU A 26 8.26 8.41 9.16
C LEU A 26 8.70 7.08 9.76
N CYS A 27 9.87 6.57 9.35
CA CYS A 27 10.47 5.34 9.87
C CYS A 27 11.88 5.63 10.39
N LEU A 28 12.09 5.46 11.70
CA LEU A 28 13.41 5.50 12.32
C LEU A 28 14.07 4.14 12.24
N VAL A 29 15.16 4.05 11.47
CA VAL A 29 15.98 2.85 11.34
C VAL A 29 17.12 2.93 12.35
N ILE A 30 17.14 1.97 13.29
CA ILE A 30 18.18 1.84 14.31
C ILE A 30 19.06 0.61 14.08
N ASP A 31 18.57 -0.36 13.30
CA ASP A 31 19.28 -1.54 12.87
C ASP A 31 18.89 -1.83 11.40
N PRO A 32 19.70 -1.41 10.43
CA PRO A 32 19.41 -1.62 9.02
C PRO A 32 19.62 -3.07 8.56
N LYS A 33 20.28 -3.91 9.38
CA LYS A 33 20.57 -5.32 9.05
C LYS A 33 19.47 -6.25 9.55
N SER A 34 18.84 -5.91 10.66
CA SER A 34 17.73 -6.68 11.21
C SER A 34 16.37 -6.15 10.73
N ASN A 35 15.62 -6.98 10.01
CA ASN A 35 14.22 -6.69 9.67
C ASN A 35 13.29 -6.68 10.90
N THR A 36 13.74 -7.23 12.05
CA THR A 36 12.90 -7.37 13.23
C THR A 36 13.64 -6.90 14.47
N VAL A 37 13.18 -5.78 15.04
CA VAL A 37 13.55 -5.36 16.39
C VAL A 37 12.48 -5.86 17.36
N LYS A 38 12.90 -6.36 18.53
CA LYS A 38 11.95 -6.81 19.57
C LYS A 38 10.97 -5.69 19.89
N ARG A 39 9.66 -5.99 19.88
CA ARG A 39 8.58 -5.03 20.16
C ARG A 39 8.79 -4.22 21.44
N LYS A 40 9.34 -4.84 22.49
CA LYS A 40 9.69 -4.15 23.75
C LYS A 40 10.66 -2.99 23.52
N ILE A 41 11.74 -3.23 22.77
CA ILE A 41 12.75 -2.21 22.43
C ILE A 41 12.12 -1.08 21.62
N VAL A 42 11.28 -1.42 20.63
CA VAL A 42 10.53 -0.44 19.83
C VAL A 42 9.66 0.44 20.72
N LEU A 43 8.86 -0.15 21.61
CA LEU A 43 7.99 0.59 22.52
C LEU A 43 8.79 1.47 23.49
N ASP A 44 9.89 0.97 24.03
CA ASP A 44 10.76 1.73 24.93
C ASP A 44 11.38 2.93 24.21
N LEU A 45 11.78 2.78 22.95
CA LEU A 45 12.27 3.89 22.14
C LEU A 45 11.17 4.91 21.83
N LEU A 46 9.98 4.45 21.42
CA LEU A 46 8.85 5.35 21.16
C LEU A 46 8.40 6.11 22.40
N ARG A 47 8.44 5.49 23.59
CA ARG A 47 8.17 6.19 24.87
C ARG A 47 9.23 7.26 25.16
N LYS A 48 10.51 6.96 24.91
CA LYS A 48 11.60 7.94 25.03
C LYS A 48 11.41 9.10 24.06
N LEU A 49 11.13 8.82 22.79
CA LEU A 49 10.83 9.84 21.78
C LEU A 49 9.61 10.68 22.17
N LYS A 50 8.54 10.06 22.67
CA LYS A 50 7.37 10.77 23.19
C LYS A 50 7.76 11.75 24.30
N SER A 51 8.62 11.34 25.24
CA SER A 51 9.10 12.22 26.31
C SER A 51 9.91 13.39 25.77
N LEU A 52 10.83 13.13 24.83
CA LEU A 52 11.66 14.17 24.21
C LEU A 52 10.85 15.18 23.39
N LEU A 53 9.81 14.71 22.69
CA LEU A 53 8.96 15.55 21.84
C LEU A 53 7.83 16.25 22.61
N HIS A 54 7.59 15.89 23.88
CA HIS A 54 6.46 16.41 24.66
C HIS A 54 6.46 17.95 24.76
N ASN A 55 7.64 18.55 24.89
CA ASN A 55 7.80 20.01 25.03
C ASN A 55 8.31 20.69 23.75
N ALA A 56 8.36 19.95 22.63
CA ALA A 56 8.80 20.52 21.37
C ALA A 56 7.71 21.44 20.80
N HIS A 57 8.04 22.72 20.59
CA HIS A 57 7.07 23.73 20.14
C HIS A 57 6.38 23.42 18.81
N PHE A 58 7.02 22.61 17.96
CA PHE A 58 6.49 22.21 16.65
C PHE A 58 5.56 20.99 16.71
N VAL A 59 5.33 20.39 17.89
CA VAL A 59 4.59 19.13 18.03
C VAL A 59 3.25 19.38 18.74
N ARG A 60 2.15 18.98 18.12
CA ARG A 60 0.79 18.96 18.71
C ARG A 60 0.22 17.54 18.69
N ASN A 61 -0.80 17.29 19.51
CA ASN A 61 -1.57 16.02 19.52
C ASN A 61 -0.71 14.74 19.64
N LEU A 62 0.37 14.80 20.43
CA LEU A 62 1.36 13.72 20.53
C LEU A 62 0.79 12.47 21.24
N GLN A 63 0.63 11.38 20.52
CA GLN A 63 0.03 10.14 21.01
C GLN A 63 0.81 8.89 20.60
N LEU A 64 1.00 7.96 21.54
CA LEU A 64 1.53 6.63 21.25
C LEU A 64 0.37 5.65 21.00
N ILE A 65 0.38 5.00 19.84
CA ILE A 65 -0.64 4.05 19.39
C ILE A 65 -0.05 2.63 19.43
N PHE A 66 -0.71 1.72 20.16
CA PHE A 66 -0.25 0.35 20.42
C PHE A 66 -0.73 -0.67 19.37
N ALA A 67 -0.66 -0.34 18.08
CA ALA A 67 -1.05 -1.25 17.01
C ALA A 67 -0.01 -2.39 16.77
N THR A 68 -0.26 -3.25 15.78
CA THR A 68 0.67 -4.32 15.36
C THR A 68 2.07 -3.75 15.08
N VAL A 69 2.13 -2.64 14.35
CA VAL A 69 3.30 -1.76 14.29
C VAL A 69 3.01 -0.57 15.20
N PRO A 70 3.70 -0.41 16.34
CA PRO A 70 3.50 0.75 17.21
C PRO A 70 3.92 2.03 16.50
N ILE A 71 3.12 3.07 16.65
CA ILE A 71 3.32 4.37 15.99
C ILE A 71 3.21 5.47 17.03
N LEU A 72 4.11 6.45 16.97
CA LEU A 72 3.99 7.73 17.65
C LEU A 72 3.40 8.73 16.66
N LYS A 73 2.12 9.06 16.85
CA LYS A 73 1.36 9.98 16.01
C LYS A 73 1.43 11.39 16.59
N PHE A 74 1.60 12.40 15.74
CA PHE A 74 1.56 13.81 16.13
C PHE A 74 1.17 14.70 14.95
N THR A 75 0.87 15.96 15.22
CA THR A 75 0.65 16.99 14.20
C THR A 75 1.82 17.97 14.23
N ASP A 76 2.48 18.20 13.09
CA ASP A 76 3.44 19.28 12.96
C ASP A 76 2.70 20.63 12.98
N SER A 77 3.06 21.51 13.91
CA SER A 77 2.38 22.81 14.05
C SER A 77 2.77 23.80 12.97
N ILE A 78 3.89 23.58 12.27
CA ILE A 78 4.39 24.48 11.23
C ILE A 78 3.62 24.23 9.92
N SER A 79 3.60 22.98 9.45
CA SER A 79 2.91 22.59 8.20
C SER A 79 1.43 22.24 8.40
N GLY A 80 1.02 21.89 9.61
CA GLY A 80 -0.31 21.34 9.89
C GLY A 80 -0.48 19.86 9.53
N MET A 81 0.58 19.19 9.05
CA MET A 81 0.50 17.78 8.63
C MET A 81 0.43 16.82 9.81
N GLU A 82 -0.36 15.75 9.67
CA GLU A 82 -0.30 14.61 10.57
C GLU A 82 0.91 13.74 10.23
N CYS A 83 1.63 13.30 11.26
CA CYS A 83 2.86 12.54 11.16
C CYS A 83 2.74 11.23 11.94
N ASP A 84 2.99 10.12 11.27
CA ASP A 84 2.98 8.77 11.83
C ASP A 84 4.42 8.24 11.92
N PHE A 85 4.99 8.22 13.13
CA PHE A 85 6.38 7.83 13.35
C PHE A 85 6.50 6.39 13.90
N ASN A 86 7.15 5.51 13.15
CA ASN A 86 7.42 4.13 13.55
C ASN A 86 8.93 3.85 13.66
N VAL A 87 9.30 2.71 14.24
CA VAL A 87 10.71 2.32 14.43
C VAL A 87 10.97 0.99 13.73
N ASN A 88 12.00 0.98 12.89
CA ASN A 88 12.59 -0.17 12.21
C ASN A 88 11.60 -0.99 11.37
N ASN A 89 10.57 -0.36 10.80
CA ASN A 89 9.67 -0.97 9.82
C ASN A 89 10.31 -0.99 8.43
N LEU A 90 11.33 -1.84 8.24
CA LEU A 90 12.07 -1.91 6.98
C LEU A 90 11.19 -2.38 5.80
N THR A 91 10.18 -3.23 6.06
CA THR A 91 9.19 -3.64 5.05
C THR A 91 8.42 -2.42 4.51
N GLY A 92 8.03 -1.49 5.37
CA GLY A 92 7.38 -0.24 4.95
C GLY A 92 8.25 0.61 4.01
N ILE A 93 9.55 0.67 4.27
CA ILE A 93 10.52 1.36 3.41
C ILE A 93 10.60 0.66 2.04
N ARG A 94 10.76 -0.68 2.02
CA ARG A 94 10.81 -1.49 0.79
C ARG A 94 9.55 -1.34 -0.05
N ASN A 95 8.39 -1.39 0.57
CA ASN A 95 7.12 -1.18 -0.10
C ASN A 95 7.00 0.21 -0.71
N THR A 96 7.43 1.25 0.01
CA THR A 96 7.41 2.63 -0.50
C THR A 96 8.21 2.74 -1.80
N PHE A 97 9.40 2.15 -1.81
CA PHE A 97 10.31 2.15 -2.95
C PHE A 97 9.80 1.26 -4.11
N LEU A 98 9.28 0.06 -3.83
CA LEU A 98 8.65 -0.78 -4.85
C LEU A 98 7.46 -0.07 -5.51
N LEU A 99 6.60 0.56 -4.71
CA LEU A 99 5.46 1.33 -5.22
C LEU A 99 5.90 2.56 -6.02
N LEU A 100 6.96 3.25 -5.61
CA LEU A 100 7.55 4.35 -6.38
C LEU A 100 8.04 3.87 -7.75
N ALA A 101 8.68 2.70 -7.81
CA ALA A 101 9.11 2.10 -9.07
C ALA A 101 7.90 1.81 -9.98
N TYR A 102 6.82 1.24 -9.44
CA TYR A 102 5.58 1.05 -10.20
C TYR A 102 4.93 2.37 -10.64
N ALA A 103 4.94 3.41 -9.80
CA ALA A 103 4.42 4.73 -10.13
C ALA A 103 5.17 5.38 -11.29
N ARG A 104 6.46 5.05 -11.47
CA ARG A 104 7.32 5.51 -12.58
C ARG A 104 7.29 4.59 -13.80
N CYS A 105 6.77 3.37 -13.66
CA CYS A 105 6.80 2.35 -14.71
C CYS A 105 5.93 2.70 -15.93
N ASP A 106 4.76 3.31 -15.71
CA ASP A 106 3.87 3.77 -16.79
C ASP A 106 3.07 5.00 -16.32
N PRO A 107 2.93 6.06 -17.16
CA PRO A 107 2.28 7.31 -16.76
C PRO A 107 0.81 7.14 -16.35
N ARG A 108 0.14 6.06 -16.74
CA ARG A 108 -1.26 5.77 -16.41
C ARG A 108 -1.44 5.22 -14.99
N VAL A 109 -0.38 4.70 -14.36
CA VAL A 109 -0.44 4.09 -13.02
C VAL A 109 -0.88 5.10 -11.96
N ARG A 110 -0.27 6.29 -11.94
CA ARG A 110 -0.60 7.33 -10.94
C ARG A 110 -2.05 7.82 -11.06
N PRO A 111 -2.55 8.23 -12.25
CA PRO A 111 -3.97 8.56 -12.42
C PRO A 111 -4.91 7.42 -12.02
N MET A 112 -4.63 6.18 -12.44
CA MET A 112 -5.42 5.01 -12.05
C MET A 112 -5.55 4.87 -10.54
N VAL A 113 -4.42 4.97 -9.82
CA VAL A 113 -4.39 4.87 -8.36
C VAL A 113 -5.16 6.02 -7.71
N LEU A 114 -4.96 7.26 -8.15
CA LEU A 114 -5.61 8.42 -7.55
C LEU A 114 -7.14 8.40 -7.74
N CYS A 115 -7.62 8.09 -8.95
CA CYS A 115 -9.04 8.00 -9.25
C CYS A 115 -9.71 6.88 -8.44
N ILE A 116 -9.14 5.67 -8.43
CA ILE A 116 -9.73 4.55 -7.69
C ILE A 116 -9.64 4.78 -6.17
N LYS A 117 -8.57 5.41 -5.66
CA LYS A 117 -8.51 5.83 -4.25
C LYS A 117 -9.64 6.81 -3.91
N GLU A 118 -9.98 7.73 -4.82
CA GLU A 118 -11.04 8.72 -4.58
C GLU A 118 -12.42 8.08 -4.57
N TRP A 119 -12.68 7.24 -5.57
CA TRP A 119 -13.87 6.40 -5.60
C TRP A 119 -14.03 5.58 -4.30
N ALA A 120 -12.97 4.91 -3.85
CA ALA A 120 -13.01 4.08 -2.65
C ALA A 120 -13.21 4.90 -1.37
N HIS A 121 -12.65 6.12 -1.32
CA HIS A 121 -12.87 7.07 -0.23
C HIS A 121 -14.33 7.54 -0.20
N SER A 122 -14.86 7.99 -1.33
CA SER A 122 -16.26 8.45 -1.48
C SER A 122 -17.31 7.37 -1.18
N ASN A 123 -16.92 6.09 -1.17
CA ASN A 123 -17.78 4.95 -0.84
C ASN A 123 -17.57 4.42 0.60
N ASP A 124 -16.72 5.08 1.40
CA ASP A 124 -16.31 4.65 2.75
C ASP A 124 -15.82 3.19 2.80
N ILE A 125 -14.94 2.82 1.86
CA ILE A 125 -14.30 1.50 1.78
C ILE A 125 -12.76 1.56 1.78
N ASN A 126 -12.18 2.75 2.00
CA ASN A 126 -10.73 2.99 2.09
C ASN A 126 -10.31 3.52 3.48
N SER A 127 -10.59 2.74 4.52
CA SER A 127 -10.19 3.04 5.90
C SER A 127 -9.98 1.76 6.71
N ALA A 128 -8.70 1.43 6.98
CA ALA A 128 -8.33 0.23 7.72
C ALA A 128 -8.80 0.27 9.19
N GLN A 129 -8.80 1.46 9.81
CA GLN A 129 -9.31 1.67 11.16
C GLN A 129 -10.80 1.31 11.30
N TYR A 130 -11.60 1.45 10.23
CA TYR A 130 -13.02 1.07 10.20
C TYR A 130 -13.28 -0.32 9.61
N GLY A 131 -12.22 -1.14 9.50
CA GLY A 131 -12.30 -2.52 9.03
C GLY A 131 -12.53 -2.68 7.52
N THR A 132 -12.18 -1.67 6.72
CA THR A 132 -12.24 -1.72 5.25
C THR A 132 -10.83 -1.77 4.64
N LEU A 133 -10.67 -1.51 3.34
CA LEU A 133 -9.35 -1.58 2.69
C LEU A 133 -8.42 -0.50 3.27
N SER A 134 -7.17 -0.86 3.52
CA SER A 134 -6.12 0.15 3.64
C SER A 134 -5.82 0.72 2.25
N SER A 135 -5.30 1.95 2.20
CA SER A 135 -4.84 2.52 0.93
C SER A 135 -3.75 1.66 0.29
N TYR A 136 -2.88 1.01 1.09
CA TYR A 136 -1.89 0.08 0.58
C TYR A 136 -2.52 -1.15 -0.09
N ALA A 137 -3.49 -1.81 0.56
CA ALA A 137 -4.19 -2.97 -0.02
C ALA A 137 -4.91 -2.60 -1.33
N LEU A 138 -5.54 -1.43 -1.37
CA LEU A 138 -6.19 -0.93 -2.59
C LEU A 138 -5.19 -0.71 -3.73
N VAL A 139 -4.02 -0.11 -3.46
CA VAL A 139 -2.96 0.06 -4.46
C VAL A 139 -2.49 -1.29 -5.00
N LEU A 140 -2.28 -2.30 -4.14
CA LEU A 140 -1.88 -3.64 -4.60
C LEU A 140 -2.93 -4.29 -5.50
N MET A 141 -4.23 -4.11 -5.23
CA MET A 141 -5.30 -4.58 -6.12
C MET A 141 -5.23 -3.91 -7.50
N ILE A 142 -4.97 -2.60 -7.54
CA ILE A 142 -4.88 -1.83 -8.79
C ILE A 142 -3.66 -2.29 -9.60
N LEU A 143 -2.49 -2.40 -8.98
CA LEU A 143 -1.28 -2.89 -9.64
C LEU A 143 -1.47 -4.32 -10.18
N HIS A 144 -2.07 -5.21 -9.38
CA HIS A 144 -2.41 -6.56 -9.82
C HIS A 144 -3.29 -6.57 -11.07
N TYR A 145 -4.33 -5.73 -11.12
CA TYR A 145 -5.16 -5.61 -12.32
C TYR A 145 -4.34 -5.14 -13.53
N LEU A 146 -3.50 -4.12 -13.36
CA LEU A 146 -2.66 -3.59 -14.44
C LEU A 146 -1.60 -4.60 -14.94
N GLN A 147 -1.19 -5.55 -14.09
CA GLN A 147 -0.33 -6.67 -14.48
C GLN A 147 -1.08 -7.76 -15.27
N ASN A 148 -2.40 -7.87 -15.07
CA ASN A 148 -3.22 -8.98 -15.59
C ASN A 148 -4.15 -8.59 -16.74
N VAL A 149 -4.38 -7.30 -16.99
CA VAL A 149 -5.04 -6.83 -18.21
C VAL A 149 -4.24 -7.28 -19.44
N LYS A 150 -4.91 -7.51 -20.58
CA LYS A 150 -4.28 -8.01 -21.81
C LYS A 150 -4.41 -6.99 -22.94
N PRO A 151 -3.29 -6.55 -23.54
CA PRO A 151 -1.89 -6.72 -23.08
C PRO A 151 -1.67 -6.03 -21.72
N CYS A 152 -0.65 -6.43 -20.94
CA CYS A 152 -0.41 -5.87 -19.61
C CYS A 152 0.11 -4.43 -19.68
N VAL A 153 -0.25 -3.62 -18.67
CA VAL A 153 0.21 -2.24 -18.56
C VAL A 153 1.57 -2.17 -17.88
N ILE A 154 1.78 -2.98 -16.85
CA ILE A 154 3.03 -3.08 -16.08
C ILE A 154 3.41 -4.55 -15.86
N PRO A 155 4.70 -4.90 -15.76
CA PRO A 155 5.14 -6.26 -15.43
C PRO A 155 5.15 -6.49 -13.90
N SER A 156 5.59 -7.67 -13.45
CA SER A 156 6.08 -7.81 -12.07
C SER A 156 7.54 -7.35 -12.00
N LEU A 157 7.78 -6.23 -11.32
CA LEU A 157 9.13 -5.70 -11.12
C LEU A 157 10.01 -6.67 -10.33
N GLN A 158 9.45 -7.38 -9.36
CA GLN A 158 10.18 -8.39 -8.60
C GLN A 158 10.52 -9.64 -9.41
N ALA A 159 9.76 -9.94 -10.48
CA ALA A 159 10.08 -11.06 -11.36
C ALA A 159 11.16 -10.70 -12.39
N ILE A 160 11.23 -9.45 -12.85
CA ILE A 160 12.19 -9.02 -13.89
C ILE A 160 13.45 -8.35 -13.32
N HIS A 161 13.40 -7.89 -12.07
CA HIS A 161 14.50 -7.24 -11.35
C HIS A 161 14.61 -7.80 -9.93
N GLU A 162 14.72 -9.13 -9.80
CA GLU A 162 14.72 -9.82 -8.51
C GLU A 162 15.76 -9.24 -7.55
N ASP A 163 17.01 -9.09 -7.99
CA ASP A 163 18.14 -8.56 -7.22
C ASP A 163 17.92 -7.13 -6.66
N GLU A 164 17.05 -6.35 -7.31
CA GLU A 164 16.72 -5.00 -6.90
C GLU A 164 15.66 -4.97 -5.80
N PHE A 165 14.73 -5.94 -5.83
CA PHE A 165 13.55 -5.97 -4.98
C PHE A 165 13.47 -7.20 -4.08
N THR A 166 14.61 -7.69 -3.59
CA THR A 166 14.65 -8.73 -2.56
C THR A 166 14.44 -8.17 -1.16
N SER A 167 14.00 -9.02 -0.23
CA SER A 167 13.95 -8.69 1.20
C SER A 167 15.34 -8.46 1.83
N PHE A 168 16.42 -8.80 1.12
CA PHE A 168 17.81 -8.60 1.52
C PHE A 168 18.41 -7.30 0.98
N THR A 169 17.75 -6.63 0.03
CA THR A 169 18.20 -5.33 -0.48
C THR A 169 18.31 -4.33 0.67
N LYS A 170 19.48 -3.66 0.74
CA LYS A 170 19.76 -2.61 1.71
C LYS A 170 18.86 -1.42 1.44
N VAL A 171 18.14 -0.96 2.48
CA VAL A 171 17.21 0.16 2.35
C VAL A 171 17.88 1.44 1.89
N GLN A 172 19.16 1.62 2.24
CA GLN A 172 19.99 2.77 1.86
C GLN A 172 20.18 2.90 0.34
N THR A 173 20.25 1.79 -0.40
CA THR A 173 20.60 1.80 -1.83
C THR A 173 19.38 1.73 -2.74
N MET A 174 18.17 1.53 -2.19
CA MET A 174 16.97 1.33 -3.00
C MET A 174 16.61 2.55 -3.88
N PHE A 175 16.83 3.77 -3.41
CA PHE A 175 16.50 4.96 -4.20
C PHE A 175 17.34 5.04 -5.49
N GLU A 176 18.65 4.79 -5.38
CA GLU A 176 19.58 4.76 -6.51
C GLU A 176 19.21 3.61 -7.48
N LYS A 177 19.01 2.41 -6.93
CA LYS A 177 18.59 1.22 -7.68
C LYS A 177 17.33 1.48 -8.52
N ILE A 178 16.31 2.11 -7.92
CA ILE A 178 15.05 2.45 -8.61
C ILE A 178 15.26 3.51 -9.68
N SER A 179 16.12 4.49 -9.42
CA SER A 179 16.38 5.57 -10.37
C SER A 179 17.12 5.08 -11.61
N ASN A 180 17.86 3.98 -11.49
CA ASN A 180 18.61 3.34 -12.57
C ASN A 180 17.84 2.21 -13.28
N LEU A 181 16.57 1.97 -12.93
CA LEU A 181 15.78 0.94 -13.61
C LEU A 181 15.55 1.29 -15.07
N PRO A 182 15.62 0.30 -15.99
CA PRO A 182 15.36 0.52 -17.39
C PRO A 182 13.91 0.94 -17.62
N VAL A 183 13.68 1.77 -18.64
CA VAL A 183 12.33 2.17 -19.04
C VAL A 183 11.60 0.97 -19.64
N ILE A 184 10.51 0.57 -19.00
CA ILE A 184 9.63 -0.50 -19.49
C ILE A 184 8.55 0.13 -20.38
N ARG A 185 8.44 -0.33 -21.63
CA ARG A 185 7.40 0.13 -22.56
C ARG A 185 6.23 -0.83 -22.55
N SER A 186 5.07 -0.36 -22.10
CA SER A 186 3.82 -1.11 -22.23
C SER A 186 3.43 -1.28 -23.70
N GLU A 187 2.86 -2.42 -24.08
CA GLU A 187 2.16 -2.62 -25.35
C GLU A 187 0.69 -2.20 -25.28
N ASN A 188 0.14 -2.09 -24.07
CA ASN A 188 -1.23 -1.65 -23.85
C ASN A 188 -1.38 -0.17 -24.19
N ARG A 189 -2.43 0.16 -24.96
CA ARG A 189 -2.76 1.53 -25.39
C ARG A 189 -4.09 2.03 -24.83
N SER A 190 -4.78 1.24 -23.99
CA SER A 190 -6.04 1.66 -23.38
C SER A 190 -5.84 2.91 -22.53
N PRO A 191 -6.74 3.91 -22.65
CA PRO A 191 -6.73 5.08 -21.79
C PRO A 191 -7.11 4.70 -20.35
N VAL A 192 -6.80 5.60 -19.40
CA VAL A 192 -7.09 5.42 -17.96
C VAL A 192 -8.58 5.12 -17.72
N SER A 193 -9.48 5.75 -18.47
CA SER A 193 -10.93 5.52 -18.34
C SER A 193 -11.33 4.07 -18.65
N GLU A 194 -10.79 3.47 -19.71
CA GLU A 194 -11.03 2.07 -20.06
C GLU A 194 -10.41 1.12 -19.05
N LEU A 195 -9.18 1.39 -18.61
CA LEU A 195 -8.51 0.61 -17.57
C LEU A 195 -9.30 0.64 -16.26
N MET A 196 -9.87 1.79 -15.91
CA MET A 196 -10.71 1.94 -14.71
C MET A 196 -12.01 1.13 -14.83
N LYS A 197 -12.70 1.18 -15.98
CA LYS A 197 -13.85 0.29 -16.26
C LYS A 197 -13.46 -1.19 -16.11
N GLY A 198 -12.33 -1.55 -16.71
CA GLY A 198 -11.81 -2.91 -16.67
C GLY A 198 -11.44 -3.37 -15.26
N PHE A 199 -10.94 -2.49 -14.39
CA PHE A 199 -10.66 -2.80 -12.99
C PHE A 199 -11.93 -3.24 -12.25
N PHE A 200 -13.03 -2.48 -12.35
CA PHE A 200 -14.29 -2.83 -11.69
C PHE A 200 -14.90 -4.10 -12.28
N LYS A 201 -14.84 -4.26 -13.61
CA LYS A 201 -15.28 -5.49 -14.27
C LYS A 201 -14.49 -6.69 -13.75
N TYR A 202 -13.17 -6.60 -13.74
CA TYR A 202 -12.26 -7.67 -13.28
C TYR A 202 -12.58 -8.09 -11.85
N PHE A 203 -12.61 -7.14 -10.90
CA PHE A 203 -12.88 -7.47 -9.50
C PHE A 203 -14.33 -7.81 -9.19
N SER A 204 -15.30 -7.40 -10.02
CA SER A 204 -16.69 -7.86 -9.86
C SER A 204 -16.88 -9.35 -10.17
N GLN A 205 -15.94 -9.95 -10.90
CA GLN A 205 -15.93 -11.36 -11.32
C GLN A 205 -14.80 -12.17 -10.65
N PHE A 206 -13.94 -11.53 -9.86
CA PHE A 206 -12.77 -12.17 -9.27
C PHE A 206 -13.15 -13.17 -8.18
N ASP A 207 -12.52 -14.34 -8.21
CA ASP A 207 -12.68 -15.37 -7.18
C ASP A 207 -11.91 -15.03 -5.90
N PHE A 208 -12.49 -14.19 -5.06
CA PHE A 208 -11.91 -13.85 -3.75
C PHE A 208 -11.91 -15.01 -2.75
N VAL A 209 -12.68 -16.07 -3.01
CA VAL A 209 -12.78 -17.23 -2.11
C VAL A 209 -11.49 -18.03 -2.21
N ASN A 210 -11.09 -18.40 -3.42
CA ASN A 210 -9.97 -19.32 -3.62
C ASN A 210 -8.69 -18.65 -4.12
N LYS A 211 -8.73 -17.40 -4.60
CA LYS A 211 -7.53 -16.73 -5.12
C LYS A 211 -6.89 -15.78 -4.13
N VAL A 212 -5.56 -15.74 -4.19
CA VAL A 212 -4.70 -14.76 -3.55
C VAL A 212 -4.17 -13.83 -4.63
N ILE A 213 -4.28 -12.52 -4.40
CA ILE A 213 -3.71 -11.47 -5.26
C ILE A 213 -2.22 -11.34 -4.93
N SER A 214 -1.33 -11.42 -5.94
CA SER A 214 0.10 -11.24 -5.75
C SER A 214 0.73 -10.41 -6.87
N ILE A 215 1.17 -9.21 -6.51
CA ILE A 215 1.89 -8.35 -7.44
C ILE A 215 3.33 -8.80 -7.68
N ARG A 216 3.90 -9.55 -6.73
CA ARG A 216 5.23 -10.15 -6.81
C ARG A 216 5.28 -11.21 -7.91
N LEU A 217 4.24 -12.04 -8.01
CA LEU A 217 4.12 -13.03 -9.08
C LEU A 217 3.49 -12.47 -10.35
N GLY A 218 2.98 -11.23 -10.32
CA GLY A 218 2.25 -10.63 -11.44
C GLY A 218 0.93 -11.35 -11.76
N MET A 219 0.39 -12.14 -10.83
CA MET A 219 -0.77 -12.98 -11.05
C MET A 219 -1.52 -13.29 -9.76
N SER A 220 -2.73 -13.84 -9.92
CA SER A 220 -3.46 -14.44 -8.80
C SER A 220 -3.24 -15.94 -8.78
N TYR A 221 -3.04 -16.52 -7.61
CA TYR A 221 -2.83 -17.95 -7.45
C TYR A 221 -3.81 -18.57 -6.45
N HIS A 222 -3.98 -19.89 -6.49
CA HIS A 222 -4.90 -20.59 -5.59
C HIS A 222 -4.37 -20.60 -4.15
N VAL A 223 -5.23 -20.30 -3.18
CA VAL A 223 -4.91 -20.19 -1.74
C VAL A 223 -4.21 -21.41 -1.16
N ALA A 224 -4.43 -22.60 -1.73
CA ALA A 224 -3.71 -23.82 -1.39
C ALA A 224 -2.18 -23.74 -1.59
N ARG A 225 -1.69 -22.79 -2.41
CA ARG A 225 -0.25 -22.55 -2.63
C ARG A 225 0.39 -21.62 -1.60
N THR A 226 -0.38 -21.05 -0.67
CA THR A 226 0.18 -20.26 0.44
C THR A 226 0.89 -21.18 1.44
N ALA A 227 1.81 -20.62 2.24
CA ALA A 227 2.50 -21.38 3.28
C ALA A 227 1.55 -21.93 4.38
N ASP A 228 0.43 -21.24 4.65
CA ASP A 228 -0.61 -21.71 5.58
C ASP A 228 -2.02 -21.53 4.97
N PRO A 229 -2.47 -22.47 4.13
CA PRO A 229 -3.77 -22.36 3.47
C PRO A 229 -4.93 -22.24 4.45
N ARG A 230 -4.85 -22.88 5.63
CA ARG A 230 -5.92 -22.85 6.63
C ARG A 230 -6.10 -21.46 7.21
N LEU A 231 -5.00 -20.75 7.49
CA LEU A 231 -5.05 -19.38 7.98
C LEU A 231 -5.61 -18.42 6.91
N TRP A 232 -5.18 -18.58 5.67
CA TRP A 232 -5.61 -17.73 4.56
C TRP A 232 -7.08 -17.95 4.19
N MET A 233 -7.58 -19.18 4.26
CA MET A 233 -9.00 -19.50 4.01
C MET A 233 -9.96 -18.81 4.96
N LYS A 234 -9.52 -18.49 6.19
CA LYS A 234 -10.33 -17.72 7.16
C LYS A 234 -10.46 -16.23 6.80
N LYS A 235 -9.74 -15.75 5.77
CA LYS A 235 -9.71 -14.34 5.38
C LYS A 235 -10.68 -14.07 4.23
N CYS A 236 -11.49 -13.04 4.39
CA CYS A 236 -12.44 -12.60 3.36
C CYS A 236 -11.71 -12.11 2.09
N LEU A 237 -10.63 -11.35 2.27
CA LEU A 237 -9.80 -10.82 1.20
C LEU A 237 -8.35 -11.26 1.40
N LYS A 238 -7.71 -11.69 0.31
CA LYS A 238 -6.40 -12.32 0.31
C LYS A 238 -5.46 -11.59 -0.66
N ILE A 239 -4.61 -10.73 -0.10
CA ILE A 239 -3.63 -9.96 -0.87
C ILE A 239 -2.25 -10.23 -0.25
N GLU A 240 -1.36 -10.85 -1.02
CA GLU A 240 0.01 -11.17 -0.64
C GLU A 240 0.85 -9.89 -0.48
N GLU A 241 1.53 -9.79 0.65
CA GLU A 241 2.59 -8.82 0.91
C GLU A 241 3.83 -9.18 0.07
N PRO A 242 4.37 -8.28 -0.77
CA PRO A 242 5.37 -8.66 -1.76
C PRO A 242 6.75 -9.07 -1.21
N PHE A 243 7.07 -8.78 0.06
CA PHE A 243 8.37 -9.10 0.68
C PHE A 243 8.28 -10.16 1.77
N ASP A 244 7.21 -10.15 2.58
CA ASP A 244 7.04 -11.06 3.72
C ASP A 244 5.96 -12.14 3.52
N LEU A 245 5.26 -12.11 2.38
CA LEU A 245 4.25 -13.09 1.97
C LEU A 245 3.07 -13.23 2.94
N SER A 246 2.87 -12.27 3.84
CA SER A 246 1.70 -12.24 4.71
C SER A 246 0.48 -11.66 3.98
N ASN A 247 -0.70 -11.68 4.62
CA ASN A 247 -1.87 -11.02 4.06
C ASN A 247 -1.89 -9.53 4.49
N VAL A 248 -1.98 -8.59 3.55
CA VAL A 248 -2.09 -7.15 3.85
C VAL A 248 -3.51 -6.71 4.18
N ALA A 249 -4.53 -7.47 3.77
CA ALA A 249 -5.94 -7.15 3.97
C ALA A 249 -6.47 -7.52 5.38
N ARG A 250 -5.62 -7.42 6.41
CA ARG A 250 -5.94 -7.90 7.77
C ARG A 250 -7.07 -7.13 8.46
N ALA A 251 -7.32 -5.90 8.01
CA ALA A 251 -8.39 -5.05 8.54
C ALA A 251 -9.79 -5.52 8.10
N VAL A 252 -9.89 -6.19 6.95
CA VAL A 252 -11.17 -6.69 6.41
C VAL A 252 -11.49 -8.04 7.07
N GLN A 253 -11.96 -7.99 8.31
CA GLN A 253 -12.17 -9.17 9.16
C GLN A 253 -13.57 -9.75 9.09
N THR A 254 -14.57 -8.96 8.67
CA THR A 254 -15.98 -9.36 8.71
C THR A 254 -16.57 -9.53 7.33
N GLY A 255 -17.48 -10.50 7.20
CA GLY A 255 -18.29 -10.70 5.98
C GLY A 255 -19.02 -9.43 5.58
N LYS A 256 -19.66 -8.72 6.52
CA LYS A 256 -20.40 -7.47 6.25
C LYS A 256 -19.56 -6.38 5.59
N LYS A 257 -18.36 -6.10 6.11
CA LYS A 257 -17.47 -5.08 5.51
C LYS A 257 -16.96 -5.52 4.14
N PHE A 258 -16.65 -6.81 3.99
CA PHE A 258 -16.25 -7.36 2.71
C PHE A 258 -17.37 -7.36 1.66
N ASP A 259 -18.61 -7.66 2.07
CA ASP A 259 -19.78 -7.59 1.21
C ASP A 259 -20.05 -6.15 0.76
N LYS A 260 -19.89 -5.16 1.65
CA LYS A 260 -19.92 -3.74 1.26
C LYS A 260 -18.90 -3.43 0.15
N ILE A 261 -17.64 -3.87 0.31
CA ILE A 261 -16.59 -3.67 -0.70
C ILE A 261 -17.00 -4.29 -2.05
N LYS A 262 -17.47 -5.55 -2.05
CA LYS A 262 -17.95 -6.21 -3.27
C LYS A 262 -19.12 -5.49 -3.91
N SER A 263 -20.10 -5.04 -3.12
CA SER A 263 -21.27 -4.31 -3.61
C SER A 263 -20.87 -2.99 -4.25
N CYS A 264 -19.97 -2.21 -3.64
CA CYS A 264 -19.44 -0.99 -4.24
C CYS A 264 -18.75 -1.26 -5.58
N ILE A 265 -17.89 -2.29 -5.67
CA ILE A 265 -17.22 -2.68 -6.93
C ILE A 265 -18.24 -3.06 -8.01
N ARG A 266 -19.27 -3.84 -7.65
CA ARG A 266 -20.33 -4.25 -8.58
C ARG A 266 -21.16 -3.04 -9.06
N ASN A 267 -21.54 -2.15 -8.15
CA ASN A 267 -22.29 -0.94 -8.49
C ASN A 267 -21.48 -0.02 -9.42
N ALA A 268 -20.18 0.15 -9.15
CA ALA A 268 -19.29 0.91 -10.02
C ALA A 268 -19.17 0.27 -11.43
N ASN A 269 -19.05 -1.06 -11.51
CA ASN A 269 -19.04 -1.78 -12.78
C ASN A 269 -20.36 -1.60 -13.57
N ILE A 270 -21.50 -1.52 -12.89
CA ILE A 270 -22.80 -1.28 -13.53
C ILE A 270 -22.92 0.17 -13.99
N ALA A 271 -22.61 1.14 -13.12
CA ALA A 271 -22.73 2.58 -13.42
C ALA A 271 -21.86 3.00 -14.61
N LEU A 272 -20.65 2.46 -14.70
CA LEU A 272 -19.72 2.77 -15.78
C LEU A 272 -20.04 2.14 -17.14
N ARG A 273 -21.10 1.31 -17.24
CA ARG A 273 -21.62 0.86 -18.54
C ARG A 273 -22.13 2.02 -19.40
N ASN A 274 -22.55 3.11 -18.77
CA ASN A 274 -23.00 4.34 -19.43
C ASN A 274 -21.85 5.37 -19.63
N GLU A 275 -20.60 4.94 -19.40
CA GLU A 275 -19.36 5.67 -19.68
C GLU A 275 -19.11 7.00 -18.96
N ASN A 276 -19.96 7.40 -18.01
CA ASN A 276 -19.79 8.66 -17.30
C ASN A 276 -19.05 8.46 -15.95
N LEU A 277 -17.79 8.89 -15.87
CA LEU A 277 -16.97 8.80 -14.64
C LEU A 277 -17.54 9.61 -13.46
N ARG A 278 -18.31 10.68 -13.73
CA ARG A 278 -18.97 11.48 -12.68
C ARG A 278 -19.99 10.67 -11.87
N THR A 279 -20.50 9.59 -12.46
CA THR A 279 -21.47 8.70 -11.79
C THR A 279 -20.86 7.94 -10.62
N ILE A 280 -19.53 7.78 -10.58
CA ILE A 280 -18.84 7.02 -9.53
C ILE A 280 -17.89 7.89 -8.71
N ILE A 281 -17.42 9.02 -9.24
CA ILE A 281 -16.64 10.02 -8.52
C ILE A 281 -17.27 11.38 -8.81
N PRO A 282 -18.22 11.84 -7.98
CA PRO A 282 -18.93 13.10 -8.22
C PRO A 282 -18.04 14.35 -8.22
N GLN A 283 -16.83 14.24 -7.66
CA GLN A 283 -15.88 15.35 -7.51
C GLN A 283 -14.94 15.54 -8.72
N LEU A 284 -15.07 14.74 -9.79
CA LEU A 284 -14.40 14.91 -11.10
C LEU A 284 -15.34 15.63 -12.08
#